data_AF-A0A7C1HRW3-F1
#
_entry.id   AF-A0A7C1HRW3-F1
#
_cell.length_a   1.000
_cell.length_b   1.000
_cell.length_c   1.000
_cell.angle_alpha   90.00
_cell.angle_beta   90.00
_cell.angle_gamma   90.00
#
_symmetry.space_group_name_H-M   'P 1'
#
loop_
_entity.id
_entity.type
_entity.pdbx_description
1 polymer ?
#
loop_
_entity_poly.entity_id
_entity_poly.type
_entity_poly.pdbx_seq_one_letter_code
_entity_poly.pdbx_strand_id
1 'polypeptide(L)'
;NYKQSVVSGENYYNHMELYVESQYYRGRPYIGEYLDEKTGYWLKGDQERSRYYNHSTFIDLIITGLVGLLPGPGDVIEVNPLIPEETWDWFCLDNVLYKGRMITILWDKDGTRYNKGKGFRVFANGKEIAGSEHLELIIGK
;
A
#
# COMPACT_ATOMS: atom_id res chain seq x y z
N ASN A 1 -2.41 -18.46 7.36
CA ASN A 1 -1.13 -19.13 7.04
C ASN A 1 -1.22 -19.95 5.76
N TYR A 2 -1.40 -19.27 4.63
CA TYR A 2 -1.27 -19.87 3.30
C TYR A 2 0.19 -19.74 2.86
N LYS A 3 0.81 -20.84 2.44
CA LYS A 3 2.17 -20.85 1.90
C LYS A 3 2.06 -21.07 0.40
N GLN A 4 2.62 -20.16 -0.39
CA GLN A 4 2.65 -20.22 -1.84
C GLN A 4 3.97 -19.65 -2.36
N SER A 5 4.32 -20.00 -3.59
CA SER A 5 5.57 -19.59 -4.23
C SER A 5 5.38 -19.21 -5.71
N VAL A 6 4.15 -18.94 -6.14
CA VAL A 6 3.82 -18.66 -7.55
C VAL A 6 3.78 -17.16 -7.82
N VAL A 7 3.25 -16.37 -6.88
CA VAL A 7 3.13 -14.91 -6.97
C VAL A 7 3.98 -14.28 -5.87
N SER A 8 4.91 -13.40 -6.23
CA SER A 8 5.77 -12.68 -5.28
C SER A 8 5.23 -11.28 -4.95
N GLY A 9 5.84 -10.61 -3.95
CA GLY A 9 5.61 -9.19 -3.70
C GLY A 9 5.97 -8.32 -4.92
N GLU A 10 6.99 -8.69 -5.68
CA GLU A 10 7.35 -8.03 -6.94
C GLU A 10 6.23 -8.12 -7.97
N ASN A 11 5.55 -9.27 -8.10
CA ASN A 11 4.39 -9.36 -8.98
C ASN A 11 3.26 -8.41 -8.54
N TYR A 12 3.00 -8.32 -7.23
CA TYR A 12 1.99 -7.41 -6.68
C TYR A 12 2.36 -5.94 -6.94
N TYR A 13 3.61 -5.56 -6.64
CA TYR A 13 4.15 -4.22 -6.87
C TYR A 13 4.01 -3.81 -8.34
N ASN A 14 4.44 -4.66 -9.27
CA ASN A 14 4.38 -4.36 -10.70
C ASN A 14 2.93 -4.15 -11.19
N HIS A 15 1.96 -4.92 -10.68
CA HIS A 15 0.55 -4.71 -11.03
C HIS A 15 -0.04 -3.45 -10.39
N MET A 16 0.38 -3.08 -9.19
CA MET A 16 -0.01 -1.80 -8.57
C MET A 16 0.58 -0.62 -9.34
N GLU A 17 1.82 -0.73 -9.82
CA GLU A 17 2.46 0.28 -10.68
C GLU A 17 1.69 0.46 -11.99
N LEU A 18 1.36 -0.64 -12.70
CA LEU A 18 0.50 -0.58 -13.89
C LEU A 18 -0.87 0.02 -13.60
N TYR A 19 -1.47 -0.28 -12.44
CA TYR A 19 -2.75 0.32 -12.06
C TYR A 19 -2.61 1.83 -11.86
N VAL A 20 -1.56 2.29 -11.18
CA VAL A 20 -1.23 3.73 -11.05
C VAL A 20 -1.04 4.39 -12.40
N GLU A 21 -0.23 3.81 -13.29
CA GLU A 21 0.05 4.34 -14.62
C GLU A 21 -1.22 4.42 -15.49
N SER A 22 -2.11 3.43 -15.39
CA SER A 22 -3.36 3.38 -16.15
C SER A 22 -4.36 4.47 -15.74
N GLN A 23 -4.26 4.98 -14.51
CA GLN A 23 -5.17 5.98 -13.96
C GLN A 23 -4.81 7.41 -14.40
N TYR A 24 -4.50 7.57 -15.69
CA TYR A 24 -4.25 8.85 -16.33
C TYR A 24 -4.98 8.96 -17.66
N TYR A 25 -5.50 10.16 -17.95
CA TYR A 25 -6.09 10.49 -19.25
C TYR A 25 -5.78 11.94 -19.60
N ARG A 26 -5.25 12.18 -20.80
CA ARG A 26 -4.75 13.50 -21.25
C ARG A 26 -3.74 14.14 -20.28
N GLY A 27 -2.83 13.32 -19.74
CA GLY A 27 -1.75 13.75 -18.84
C GLY A 27 -2.19 14.13 -17.43
N ARG A 28 -3.40 13.75 -17.00
CA ARG A 28 -3.93 14.05 -15.66
C ARG A 28 -4.47 12.79 -15.00
N PRO A 29 -4.47 12.69 -13.66
CA PRO A 29 -5.11 11.60 -12.96
C PRO A 29 -6.57 11.42 -13.39
N TYR A 30 -6.95 10.18 -13.66
CA TYR A 30 -8.25 9.82 -14.18
C TYR A 30 -8.62 8.40 -13.79
N ILE A 31 -9.80 8.23 -13.20
CA ILE A 31 -10.43 6.92 -12.97
C ILE A 31 -11.75 6.89 -13.73
N GLY A 32 -11.91 5.89 -14.60
CA GLY A 32 -13.11 5.69 -15.39
C GLY A 32 -13.63 4.26 -15.41
N GLU A 33 -14.49 3.94 -16.37
CA GLU A 33 -15.21 2.66 -16.38
C GLU A 33 -14.30 1.47 -16.71
N TYR A 34 -13.55 1.54 -17.81
CA TYR A 34 -12.62 0.49 -18.27
C TYR A 34 -11.72 1.04 -19.39
N LEU A 35 -10.58 0.38 -19.59
CA LEU A 35 -9.53 0.78 -20.55
C LEU A 35 -9.05 -0.40 -21.40
N ASP A 36 -8.49 -0.09 -22.56
CA ASP A 36 -7.84 -1.06 -23.46
C ASP A 36 -6.48 -1.51 -22.91
N GLU A 37 -6.24 -2.82 -22.86
CA GLU A 37 -5.09 -3.41 -22.17
C GLU A 37 -3.75 -3.18 -22.87
N LYS A 38 -3.76 -2.89 -24.18
CA LYS A 38 -2.53 -2.71 -24.97
C LYS A 38 -2.14 -1.25 -25.09
N THR A 39 -3.13 -0.36 -25.14
CA THR A 39 -2.93 1.06 -25.43
C THR A 39 -3.13 1.96 -24.23
N GLY A 40 -3.78 1.47 -23.17
CA GLY A 40 -4.17 2.27 -22.00
C GLY A 40 -5.32 3.25 -22.29
N TYR A 41 -5.97 3.16 -23.46
CA TYR A 41 -7.03 4.09 -23.83
C TYR A 41 -8.30 3.84 -23.01
N TRP A 42 -8.78 4.85 -22.29
CA TRP A 42 -10.07 4.82 -21.62
C TRP A 42 -11.21 4.75 -22.64
N LEU A 43 -11.94 3.63 -22.66
CA LEU A 43 -12.79 3.22 -23.79
C LEU A 43 -14.08 4.04 -23.95
N LYS A 44 -14.36 4.94 -23.01
CA LYS A 44 -15.43 5.93 -23.12
C LYS A 44 -14.95 7.30 -23.60
N GLY A 45 -13.64 7.46 -23.83
CA GLY A 45 -13.03 8.71 -24.26
C GLY A 45 -13.39 9.86 -23.32
N ASP A 46 -13.82 10.98 -23.89
CA ASP A 46 -14.21 12.18 -23.14
C ASP A 46 -15.65 12.17 -22.59
N GLN A 47 -16.36 11.02 -22.61
CA GLN A 47 -17.73 10.96 -22.10
C GLN A 47 -17.77 11.20 -20.58
N GLU A 48 -18.63 12.14 -20.15
CA GLU A 48 -18.74 12.57 -18.76
C GLU A 48 -19.07 11.43 -17.79
N ARG A 49 -19.86 10.43 -18.22
CA ARG A 49 -20.24 9.26 -17.39
C ARG A 49 -19.06 8.49 -16.81
N SER A 50 -17.89 8.53 -17.44
CA SER A 50 -16.69 7.84 -16.96
C SER A 50 -15.83 8.70 -16.04
N ARG A 51 -16.11 9.98 -15.85
CA ARG A 51 -15.25 10.83 -15.02
C ARG A 51 -15.47 10.53 -13.55
N TYR A 52 -14.39 10.29 -12.80
CA TYR A 52 -14.42 10.07 -11.36
C TYR A 52 -15.25 8.84 -10.97
N TYR A 53 -15.14 7.77 -11.77
CA TYR A 53 -15.96 6.58 -11.61
C TYR A 53 -15.59 5.83 -10.33
N ASN A 54 -16.56 5.66 -9.43
CA ASN A 54 -16.34 4.99 -8.13
C ASN A 54 -16.83 3.54 -8.19
N HIS A 55 -16.10 2.69 -8.91
CA HIS A 55 -16.41 1.27 -9.10
C HIS A 55 -15.18 0.38 -8.87
N SER A 56 -14.23 0.86 -8.08
CA SER A 56 -13.02 0.11 -7.73
C SER A 56 -12.51 0.52 -6.35
N THR A 57 -11.64 -0.31 -5.81
CA THR A 57 -10.76 0.05 -4.69
C THR A 57 -9.42 0.52 -5.22
N PHE A 58 -8.74 1.40 -4.49
CA PHE A 58 -7.34 1.76 -4.79
C PHE A 58 -6.56 1.93 -3.49
N ILE A 59 -7.01 2.85 -2.63
CA ILE A 59 -6.37 3.12 -1.34
C ILE A 59 -6.40 1.90 -0.41
N ASP A 60 -7.46 1.10 -0.44
CA ASP A 60 -7.54 -0.15 0.33
C ASP A 60 -6.41 -1.13 -0.05
N LEU A 61 -6.08 -1.25 -1.34
CA LEU A 61 -4.98 -2.09 -1.82
C LEU A 61 -3.62 -1.56 -1.36
N ILE A 62 -3.45 -0.23 -1.32
CA ILE A 62 -2.24 0.39 -0.77
C ILE A 62 -2.10 0.07 0.72
N ILE A 63 -3.17 0.24 1.51
CA ILE A 63 -3.14 0.04 2.96
C ILE A 63 -2.94 -1.43 3.32
N THR A 64 -3.73 -2.32 2.72
CA THR A 64 -3.82 -3.72 3.16
C THR A 64 -2.90 -4.67 2.41
N GLY A 65 -2.44 -4.30 1.20
CA GLY A 65 -1.51 -5.09 0.40
C GLY A 65 -0.12 -4.48 0.38
N LEU A 66 0.02 -3.29 -0.21
CA LEU A 66 1.34 -2.69 -0.46
C LEU A 66 2.08 -2.38 0.86
N VAL A 67 1.45 -1.59 1.73
CA VAL A 67 1.92 -1.32 3.11
C VAL A 67 1.66 -2.52 4.02
N GLY A 68 0.57 -3.26 3.77
CA GLY A 68 0.36 -4.59 4.34
C GLY A 68 -0.32 -4.63 5.71
N LEU A 69 -1.08 -3.62 6.12
CA LEU A 69 -1.88 -3.72 7.35
C LEU A 69 -2.92 -4.83 7.19
N LEU A 70 -2.87 -5.87 8.02
CA LEU A 70 -3.77 -7.01 7.93
C LEU A 70 -4.95 -6.85 8.91
N PRO A 71 -6.18 -6.56 8.42
CA PRO A 71 -7.34 -6.50 9.28
C PRO A 71 -7.69 -7.89 9.81
N GLY A 72 -7.92 -8.02 11.12
CA GLY A 72 -8.19 -9.31 11.73
C GLY A 72 -8.83 -9.23 13.11
N PRO A 73 -9.50 -10.30 13.56
CA PRO A 73 -10.10 -10.38 14.88
C PRO A 73 -9.02 -10.36 15.97
N GLY A 74 -9.34 -9.84 17.16
CA GLY A 74 -8.42 -9.74 18.31
C GLY A 74 -7.84 -8.34 18.51
N ASP A 75 -6.86 -8.20 19.41
CA ASP A 75 -6.31 -6.89 19.85
C ASP A 75 -4.84 -6.69 19.44
N VAL A 76 -4.38 -7.43 18.43
CA VAL A 76 -3.05 -7.26 17.83
C VAL A 76 -3.11 -6.42 16.55
N ILE A 77 -1.99 -5.79 16.21
CA ILE A 77 -1.74 -5.12 14.94
C ILE A 77 -0.76 -6.00 14.15
N GLU A 78 -1.21 -6.52 13.02
CA GLU A 78 -0.39 -7.35 12.12
C GLU A 78 -0.11 -6.56 10.84
N VAL A 79 1.15 -6.53 10.43
CA VAL A 79 1.57 -5.84 9.21
C VAL A 79 2.52 -6.73 8.42
N ASN A 80 2.22 -6.94 7.14
CA ASN A 80 2.99 -7.77 6.22
C ASN A 80 3.07 -7.09 4.84
N PRO A 81 4.07 -6.23 4.60
CA PRO A 81 4.18 -5.47 3.36
C PRO A 81 4.45 -6.37 2.15
N LEU A 82 3.91 -5.99 1.00
CA LEU A 82 4.20 -6.65 -0.29
C LEU A 82 5.17 -5.86 -1.17
N ILE A 83 5.68 -4.73 -0.68
CA ILE A 83 6.75 -3.96 -1.34
C ILE A 83 8.06 -4.76 -1.24
N PRO A 84 8.77 -5.03 -2.35
CA PRO A 84 10.14 -5.54 -2.29
C PRO A 84 11.07 -4.55 -1.57
N GLU A 85 11.90 -5.05 -0.65
CA GLU A 85 12.71 -4.20 0.25
C GLU A 85 13.60 -3.17 -0.46
N GLU A 86 14.15 -3.53 -1.62
CA GLU A 86 15.04 -2.66 -2.38
C GLU A 86 14.30 -1.65 -3.29
N THR A 87 12.97 -1.61 -3.25
CA THR A 87 12.17 -0.75 -4.12
C THR A 87 12.18 0.71 -3.66
N TRP A 88 11.98 0.97 -2.37
CA TRP A 88 11.94 2.32 -1.80
C TRP A 88 12.86 2.42 -0.59
N ASP A 89 13.63 3.51 -0.49
CA ASP A 89 14.44 3.77 0.70
C ASP A 89 13.59 4.11 1.93
N TRP A 90 12.36 4.61 1.72
CA TRP A 90 11.45 4.96 2.80
C TRP A 90 9.99 5.06 2.33
N PHE A 91 9.06 4.76 3.24
CA PHE A 91 7.64 5.11 3.11
C PHE A 91 6.99 5.28 4.49
N CYS A 92 5.84 5.92 4.55
CA CYS A 92 5.05 6.05 5.78
C CYS A 92 3.56 6.08 5.46
N LEU A 93 2.81 5.19 6.10
CA LEU A 93 1.37 5.26 6.25
C LEU A 93 1.07 5.72 7.67
N ASP A 94 0.53 6.93 7.79
CA ASP A 94 0.29 7.55 9.08
C ASP A 94 -1.20 7.87 9.28
N ASN A 95 -1.58 8.15 10.53
CA ASN A 95 -2.91 8.62 10.92
C ASN A 95 -4.04 7.62 10.58
N VAL A 96 -3.77 6.32 10.68
CA VAL A 96 -4.78 5.27 10.45
C VAL A 96 -5.52 4.97 11.75
N LEU A 97 -6.81 5.30 11.81
CA LEU A 97 -7.66 4.90 12.94
C LEU A 97 -8.02 3.42 12.81
N TYR A 98 -7.43 2.57 13.64
CA TYR A 98 -7.68 1.13 13.63
C TYR A 98 -7.73 0.58 15.05
N LYS A 99 -8.78 -0.20 15.35
CA LYS A 99 -9.05 -0.74 16.70
C LYS A 99 -9.01 0.31 17.83
N GLY A 100 -9.50 1.52 17.53
CA GLY A 100 -9.53 2.64 18.49
C GLY A 100 -8.17 3.28 18.78
N ARG A 101 -7.14 2.95 18.02
CA ARG A 101 -5.78 3.50 18.15
C ARG A 101 -5.38 4.18 16.84
N MET A 102 -4.54 5.21 16.95
CA MET A 102 -3.91 5.83 15.79
C MET A 102 -2.65 5.06 15.43
N ILE A 103 -2.64 4.43 14.26
CA ILE A 103 -1.55 3.57 13.79
C ILE A 103 -0.68 4.33 12.80
N THR A 104 0.63 4.18 12.97
CA THR A 104 1.66 4.62 12.01
C THR A 104 2.48 3.40 11.61
N ILE A 105 2.67 3.18 10.32
CA ILE A 105 3.51 2.13 9.74
C ILE A 105 4.53 2.82 8.86
N LEU A 106 5.82 2.62 9.13
CA LEU A 106 6.88 3.25 8.33
C LEU A 106 8.03 2.29 8.06
N TRP A 107 8.69 2.53 6.94
CA TRP A 107 9.95 1.94 6.54
C TRP A 107 10.95 3.07 6.33
N ASP A 108 12.14 2.94 6.91
CA ASP A 108 13.22 3.91 6.80
C ASP A 108 14.56 3.18 6.76
N LYS A 109 15.09 2.92 5.56
CA LYS A 109 16.25 2.06 5.34
C LYS A 109 17.47 2.46 6.17
N ASP A 110 17.73 3.76 6.28
CA ASP A 110 18.88 4.29 7.04
C ASP A 110 18.49 5.00 8.35
N GLY A 111 17.19 5.18 8.60
CA GLY A 111 16.62 5.80 9.80
C GLY A 111 16.67 7.33 9.79
N THR A 112 17.11 7.96 8.71
CA THR A 112 17.32 9.41 8.64
C THR A 112 16.08 10.16 8.16
N ARG A 113 15.15 9.49 7.47
CA ARG A 113 13.96 10.15 6.90
C ARG A 113 13.01 10.62 7.98
N TYR A 114 12.73 9.77 8.97
CA TYR A 114 11.77 10.06 10.04
C TYR A 114 12.41 10.22 11.42
N ASN A 115 13.69 9.86 11.55
CA ASN A 115 14.40 9.88 12.84
C ASN A 115 13.68 9.05 13.92
N LYS A 116 13.13 7.89 13.51
CA LYS A 116 12.42 6.92 14.37
C LYS A 116 13.15 5.58 14.49
N GLY A 117 14.44 5.58 14.16
CA GLY A 117 15.24 4.37 14.03
C GLY A 117 15.17 3.79 12.61
N LYS A 118 16.13 2.92 12.28
CA LYS A 118 16.22 2.25 10.98
C LYS A 118 15.20 1.14 10.85
N GLY A 119 14.88 0.75 9.63
CA GLY A 119 14.09 -0.44 9.30
C GLY A 119 12.58 -0.22 9.34
N PHE A 120 11.85 -1.31 9.50
CA PHE A 120 10.39 -1.36 9.49
C PHE A 120 9.84 -1.16 10.91
N ARG A 121 8.92 -0.22 11.10
CA ARG A 121 8.44 0.20 12.42
C ARG A 121 6.93 0.40 12.43
N VAL A 122 6.28 0.01 13.53
CA VAL A 122 4.84 0.21 13.75
C VAL A 122 4.62 0.89 15.09
N PHE A 123 3.78 1.93 15.09
CA PHE A 123 3.43 2.71 16.27
C PHE A 123 1.92 2.66 16.50
N ALA A 124 1.52 2.66 17.77
CA ALA A 124 0.15 2.93 18.21
C ALA A 124 0.16 4.14 19.14
N ASN A 125 -0.64 5.15 18.82
CA ASN A 125 -0.72 6.42 19.55
C ASN A 125 0.68 7.04 19.77
N GLY A 126 1.55 6.95 18.76
CA GLY A 126 2.92 7.48 18.80
C GLY A 126 3.95 6.64 19.57
N LYS A 127 3.55 5.52 20.19
CA LYS A 127 4.45 4.57 20.86
C LYS A 127 4.76 3.39 19.96
N GLU A 128 6.04 3.03 19.81
CA GLU A 128 6.45 1.85 19.03
C GLU A 128 5.91 0.58 19.68
N ILE A 129 5.31 -0.29 18.86
CA ILE A 129 4.73 -1.57 19.29
C ILE A 129 5.36 -2.78 18.58
N ALA A 130 6.04 -2.56 17.45
CA ALA A 130 6.78 -3.59 16.72
C ALA A 130 7.81 -2.94 15.78
N GLY A 131 8.86 -3.71 15.44
CA GLY A 131 9.76 -3.35 14.36
C GLY A 131 10.69 -4.49 13.94
N SER A 132 11.29 -4.34 12.76
CA SER A 132 12.28 -5.26 12.17
C SER A 132 13.32 -4.45 11.37
N GLU A 133 14.47 -5.07 11.09
CA GLU A 133 15.48 -4.51 10.18
C GLU A 133 15.06 -4.64 8.71
N HIS A 134 14.17 -5.58 8.40
CA HIS A 134 13.74 -5.93 7.04
C HIS A 134 12.23 -5.72 6.84
N LEU A 135 11.77 -5.70 5.58
CA LEU A 135 10.35 -5.72 5.25
C LEU A 135 9.80 -7.14 5.37
N GLU A 136 9.20 -7.45 6.51
CA GLU A 136 8.63 -8.77 6.82
C GLU A 136 7.36 -8.67 7.68
N LEU A 137 6.69 -9.80 7.90
CA LEU A 137 5.56 -9.88 8.81
C LEU A 137 6.01 -9.53 10.24
N ILE A 138 5.40 -8.49 10.81
CA ILE A 138 5.57 -8.11 12.21
C ILE A 138 4.22 -7.98 12.91
N ILE A 139 4.22 -8.26 14.21
CA ILE A 139 3.01 -8.26 15.05
C ILE A 139 3.29 -7.41 16.30
N GLY A 140 2.48 -6.36 16.49
CA GLY A 140 2.54 -5.47 17.65
C GLY A 140 1.31 -5.58 18.55
N LYS A 141 1.47 -5.22 19.83
CA LYS A 141 0.41 -5.18 20.86
C LYS A 141 0.30 -3.81 21.50
#